data_AF-A0A432IPP0-F1
#
_entry.id   AF-A0A432IPP0-F1
#
_cell.length_a   1.000
_cell.length_b   1.000
_cell.length_c   1.000
_cell.angle_alpha   90.00
_cell.angle_beta   90.00
_cell.angle_gamma   90.00
#
_symmetry.space_group_name_H-M   'P 1'
#
loop_
_entity.id
_entity.type
_entity.pdbx_description
1 polymer ?
#
loop_
_entity_poly.entity_id
_entity_poly.type
_entity_poly.pdbx_seq_one_letter_code
_entity_poly.pdbx_strand_id
1 'polypeptide(L)'
;MKIQYDKDLNALIINDDLKMFFNILKAVFIINLVSSIFKLYNNYLANIQIDMITVGLGIVNLLGLIFTFTRSVKKIIPVDEINYLYSKKYFTKRYFLKLKNGKIRNLPFIKYPQDMLELQRIVKESKIKNKLD
;
A
#
# COMPACT_ATOMS: atom_id res chain seq x y z
N MET A 1 -16.11 -11.47 4.72
CA MET A 1 -15.07 -10.52 4.24
C MET A 1 -13.73 -10.69 4.99
N LYS A 2 -12.59 -10.24 4.43
CA LYS A 2 -11.25 -10.22 5.10
C LYS A 2 -11.07 -9.06 6.11
N ILE A 3 -12.14 -8.33 6.42
CA ILE A 3 -12.14 -7.14 7.26
C ILE A 3 -13.17 -7.35 8.36
N GLN A 4 -12.77 -7.12 9.60
CA GLN A 4 -13.61 -7.24 10.79
C GLN A 4 -13.42 -6.00 11.67
N TYR A 5 -14.47 -5.62 12.39
CA TYR A 5 -14.40 -4.58 13.41
C TYR A 5 -14.46 -5.22 14.79
N ASP A 6 -13.40 -5.00 15.56
CA ASP A 6 -13.30 -5.43 16.94
C ASP A 6 -13.76 -4.26 17.84
N LYS A 7 -14.83 -4.49 18.60
CA LYS A 7 -15.44 -3.47 19.46
C LYS A 7 -14.64 -3.24 20.74
N ASP A 8 -14.00 -4.29 21.26
CA ASP A 8 -13.24 -4.22 22.51
C ASP A 8 -11.93 -3.45 22.29
N LEU A 9 -11.29 -3.68 21.15
CA LEU A 9 -10.08 -2.97 20.74
C LEU A 9 -10.37 -1.64 20.02
N ASN A 10 -11.63 -1.36 19.70
CA ASN A 10 -12.05 -0.25 18.84
C ASN A 10 -11.16 -0.13 17.59
N ALA A 11 -10.99 -1.25 16.87
CA ALA A 11 -10.01 -1.38 15.80
C ALA A 11 -10.55 -2.19 14.62
N LEU A 12 -10.07 -1.86 13.43
CA LEU A 12 -10.26 -2.68 12.23
C LEU A 12 -9.19 -3.75 12.14
N ILE A 13 -9.62 -5.01 12.07
CA ILE A 13 -8.77 -6.17 11.81
C ILE A 13 -8.91 -6.52 10.32
N ILE A 14 -7.81 -6.38 9.59
CA ILE A 14 -7.71 -6.68 8.16
C ILE A 14 -6.76 -7.88 8.01
N ASN A 15 -7.36 -9.04 7.77
CA ASN A 15 -6.65 -10.31 7.59
C ASN A 15 -6.27 -10.50 6.12
N ASP A 16 -5.20 -9.82 5.72
CA ASP A 16 -4.59 -9.97 4.40
C ASP A 16 -3.08 -10.23 4.46
N ASP A 17 -2.53 -10.61 3.31
CA ASP A 17 -1.11 -10.93 3.14
C ASP A 17 -0.31 -9.70 2.67
N LEU A 18 -0.87 -8.49 2.82
CA LEU A 18 -0.30 -7.27 2.25
C LEU A 18 1.08 -6.97 2.84
N LYS A 19 1.30 -7.27 4.13
CA LYS A 19 2.60 -7.11 4.77
C LYS A 19 3.67 -7.96 4.11
N MET A 20 3.38 -9.23 3.85
CA MET A 20 4.32 -10.14 3.19
C MET A 20 4.60 -9.67 1.77
N PHE A 21 3.55 -9.35 1.00
CA PHE A 21 3.69 -8.83 -0.36
C PHE A 21 4.57 -7.57 -0.43
N PHE A 22 4.33 -6.57 0.43
CA PHE A 22 5.13 -5.35 0.44
C PHE A 22 6.57 -5.58 0.91
N ASN A 23 6.81 -6.52 1.81
CA ASN A 23 8.18 -6.88 2.23
C ASN A 23 8.96 -7.51 1.07
N ILE A 24 8.34 -8.44 0.33
CA ILE A 24 8.94 -9.03 -0.87
C ILE A 24 9.20 -7.94 -1.91
N LEU A 25 8.21 -7.08 -2.16
CA LEU A 25 8.32 -5.99 -3.13
C LEU A 25 9.47 -5.01 -2.79
N LYS A 26 9.63 -4.67 -1.50
CA LYS A 26 10.77 -3.86 -1.03
C LYS A 26 12.10 -4.55 -1.28
N ALA A 27 12.20 -5.85 -0.99
CA ALA A 27 13.42 -6.61 -1.22
C ALA A 27 13.79 -6.60 -2.72
N VAL A 28 12.81 -6.82 -3.60
CA VAL A 28 13.01 -6.76 -5.06
C VAL A 28 13.52 -5.37 -5.48
N PHE A 29 12.89 -4.28 -5.02
CA PHE A 29 13.36 -2.94 -5.36
C PHE A 29 14.78 -2.66 -4.87
N ILE A 30 15.13 -3.09 -3.65
CA ILE A 30 16.47 -2.90 -3.09
C ILE A 30 17.50 -3.69 -3.89
N ILE A 31 17.23 -4.96 -4.21
CA ILE A 31 18.13 -5.80 -5.01
C ILE A 31 18.36 -5.17 -6.38
N ASN A 32 17.30 -4.70 -7.04
CA ASN A 32 17.42 -4.02 -8.33
C ASN A 32 18.24 -2.73 -8.23
N LEU A 33 18.03 -1.90 -7.21
CA LEU A 33 18.82 -0.69 -6.98
C LEU A 33 20.30 -0.99 -6.78
N VAL A 34 20.62 -1.97 -5.94
CA VAL A 34 21.99 -2.42 -5.71
C VAL A 34 22.61 -2.90 -7.02
N SER A 35 21.86 -3.66 -7.83
CA SER A 35 22.31 -4.17 -9.12
C SER A 35 22.57 -3.05 -10.13
N SER A 36 21.69 -2.04 -10.20
CA SER A 36 21.88 -0.84 -11.02
C SER A 36 23.11 -0.05 -10.58
N ILE A 37 23.33 0.12 -9.27
CA ILE A 37 24.51 0.82 -8.73
C ILE A 37 25.79 0.08 -9.13
N PHE A 38 25.85 -1.24 -8.94
CA PHE A 38 27.01 -2.04 -9.35
C PHE A 38 27.29 -1.94 -10.85
N LYS A 39 26.26 -2.00 -11.69
CA LYS A 39 26.42 -1.86 -13.15
C LYS A 39 26.97 -0.48 -13.52
N LEU A 40 26.42 0.58 -12.94
CA LEU A 40 26.89 1.95 -13.20
C LEU A 40 28.32 2.16 -12.70
N TYR A 41 28.65 1.62 -11.54
CA TYR A 41 30.01 1.68 -10.97
C TYR A 41 31.02 0.91 -11.84
N ASN A 42 30.68 -0.29 -12.30
CA ASN A 42 31.54 -1.06 -13.20
C ASN A 42 31.74 -0.34 -14.54
N ASN A 43 30.69 0.24 -15.11
CA ASN A 43 30.81 1.04 -16.34
C ASN A 43 31.74 2.24 -16.13
N TYR A 44 31.62 2.94 -14.99
CA TYR A 44 32.50 4.04 -14.63
C TYR A 44 33.97 3.60 -14.55
N LEU A 45 34.27 2.50 -13.86
CA LEU A 45 35.63 1.95 -13.77
C LEU A 45 36.20 1.53 -15.13
N ALA A 46 35.34 1.04 -16.03
CA ALA A 46 35.73 0.59 -17.37
C ALA A 46 35.77 1.73 -18.41
N ASN A 47 35.56 2.99 -18.02
CA ASN A 47 35.40 4.13 -18.92
C ASN A 47 34.31 3.91 -20.01
N ILE A 48 33.30 3.11 -19.69
CA ILE A 48 32.14 2.88 -20.56
C ILE A 48 31.14 4.02 -20.31
N GLN A 49 30.54 4.53 -21.38
CA GLN A 49 29.52 5.57 -21.29
C GLN A 49 28.36 5.13 -20.36
N ILE A 50 27.84 6.08 -19.60
CA ILE A 50 26.71 5.83 -18.69
C ILE A 50 25.50 5.35 -19.50
N ASP A 51 25.00 4.16 -19.14
CA ASP A 51 23.82 3.58 -19.74
C ASP A 51 22.57 4.23 -19.14
N MET A 52 21.95 5.14 -19.91
CA MET A 52 20.75 5.86 -19.52
C MET A 52 19.56 4.93 -19.22
N ILE A 53 19.51 3.73 -19.83
CA ILE A 53 18.48 2.73 -19.52
C ILE A 53 18.68 2.23 -18.08
N THR A 54 19.91 1.96 -17.68
CA THR A 54 20.24 1.53 -16.31
C THR A 54 19.91 2.61 -15.29
N VAL A 55 20.21 3.87 -15.59
CA VAL A 55 19.84 5.01 -14.73
C VAL A 55 18.32 5.12 -14.62
N GLY A 56 17.60 5.06 -15.74
CA GLY A 56 16.13 5.10 -15.76
C GLY A 56 15.49 3.98 -14.95
N LEU A 57 15.98 2.74 -15.09
CA LEU A 57 15.53 1.61 -14.28
C LEU A 57 15.82 1.83 -12.78
N GLY A 58 16.98 2.38 -12.44
CA GLY A 58 17.31 2.76 -11.06
C GLY A 58 16.28 3.74 -10.48
N ILE A 59 15.94 4.79 -11.23
CA ILE A 59 14.93 5.78 -10.81
C ILE A 59 13.55 5.14 -10.61
N VAL A 60 13.11 4.28 -11.53
CA VAL A 60 11.82 3.57 -11.41
C VAL A 60 11.78 2.71 -10.15
N ASN A 61 12.85 1.97 -9.85
CA ASN A 61 12.94 1.16 -8.64
C ASN A 61 12.92 2.04 -7.37
N LEU A 62 13.58 3.21 -7.39
CA LEU A 62 13.58 4.16 -6.27
C LEU A 62 12.18 4.72 -6.01
N LEU A 63 11.48 5.16 -7.06
CA LEU A 63 10.10 5.64 -6.96
C LEU A 63 9.16 4.54 -6.46
N GLY A 64 9.33 3.31 -6.95
CA GLY A 64 8.61 2.13 -6.46
C GLY A 64 8.85 1.86 -4.98
N LEU A 65 10.10 1.96 -4.53
CA LEU A 65 10.48 1.79 -3.14
C LEU A 65 9.85 2.87 -2.25
N ILE A 66 9.94 4.15 -2.64
CA ILE A 66 9.28 5.26 -1.94
C ILE A 66 7.78 5.02 -1.84
N PHE A 67 7.14 4.59 -2.93
CA PHE A 67 5.72 4.24 -2.94
C PHE A 67 5.37 3.20 -1.87
N THR A 68 6.23 2.19 -1.64
CA THR A 68 5.97 1.18 -0.60
C THR A 68 5.89 1.76 0.82
N PHE A 69 6.60 2.85 1.11
CA PHE A 69 6.59 3.52 2.42
C PHE A 69 5.36 4.41 2.65
N THR A 70 4.72 4.87 1.57
CA THR A 70 3.45 5.63 1.64
C THR A 70 2.24 4.76 2.01
N ARG A 71 2.40 3.44 2.02
CA ARG A 71 1.33 2.47 2.29
C ARG A 71 1.40 1.92 3.71
N SER A 72 0.22 1.70 4.29
CA SER A 72 0.08 0.96 5.54
C SER A 72 -0.20 -0.51 5.23
N VAL A 73 0.51 -1.38 5.96
CA VAL A 73 0.35 -2.84 5.93
C VAL A 73 -0.02 -3.40 7.31
N LYS A 74 -0.45 -2.53 8.23
CA LYS A 74 -0.92 -2.95 9.56
C LYS A 74 -2.17 -3.82 9.39
N LYS A 75 -2.19 -4.98 10.07
CA LYS A 75 -3.36 -5.85 10.15
C LYS A 75 -4.41 -5.28 11.09
N ILE A 76 -3.97 -4.75 12.23
CA ILE A 76 -4.84 -4.10 13.22
C ILE A 76 -4.65 -2.60 13.09
N ILE A 77 -5.75 -1.87 12.85
CA ILE A 77 -5.75 -0.42 12.69
C ILE A 77 -6.79 0.15 13.66
N PRO A 78 -6.34 0.79 14.75
CA PRO A 78 -7.23 1.51 15.65
C PRO A 78 -8.08 2.54 14.90
N VAL A 79 -9.36 2.66 15.25
CA VAL A 79 -10.30 3.56 14.56
C VAL A 79 -9.86 5.03 14.69
N ASP A 80 -9.26 5.39 15.82
CA ASP A 80 -8.71 6.71 16.06
C ASP A 80 -7.46 7.02 15.20
N GLU A 81 -6.75 6.02 14.67
CA GLU A 81 -5.70 6.24 13.67
C GLU A 81 -6.26 6.52 12.25
N ILE A 82 -7.56 6.30 12.04
CA ILE A 82 -8.21 6.47 10.74
C ILE A 82 -8.71 7.91 10.59
N ASN A 83 -8.35 8.56 9.49
CA ASN A 83 -8.85 9.88 9.15
C ASN A 83 -10.19 9.79 8.39
N TYR A 84 -10.22 9.04 7.29
CA TYR A 84 -11.44 8.79 6.52
C TYR A 84 -11.32 7.56 5.62
N LEU A 85 -12.47 6.96 5.31
CA LEU A 85 -12.67 6.01 4.22
C LEU A 85 -12.96 6.78 2.93
N TYR A 86 -12.36 6.36 1.82
CA TYR A 86 -12.68 6.86 0.49
C TYR A 86 -12.63 5.73 -0.55
N SER A 87 -13.17 6.00 -1.73
CA SER A 87 -13.10 5.07 -2.85
C SER A 87 -12.48 5.72 -4.08
N LYS A 88 -11.87 4.91 -4.94
CA LYS A 88 -11.44 5.34 -6.29
C LYS A 88 -11.95 4.35 -7.31
N LYS A 89 -12.47 4.86 -8.42
CA LYS A 89 -12.84 4.06 -9.59
C LYS A 89 -11.68 4.12 -10.58
N TYR A 90 -11.00 2.99 -10.73
CA TYR A 90 -10.09 2.77 -11.86
C TYR A 90 -10.89 1.93 -12.87
N PHE A 91 -10.61 0.63 -12.98
CA PHE A 91 -11.45 -0.33 -13.70
C PHE A 91 -12.58 -0.91 -12.83
N THR A 92 -12.35 -1.00 -11.52
CA THR A 92 -13.33 -1.44 -10.53
C THR A 92 -13.25 -0.52 -9.31
N LYS A 93 -14.35 -0.39 -8.55
CA LYS A 93 -14.40 0.46 -7.36
C LYS A 93 -13.53 -0.18 -6.28
N ARG A 94 -12.50 0.56 -5.83
CA ARG A 94 -11.60 0.13 -4.75
C ARG A 94 -11.73 1.08 -3.56
N TYR A 95 -11.61 0.51 -2.37
CA TYR A 95 -11.78 1.22 -1.10
C TYR A 95 -10.46 1.33 -0.36
N PHE A 96 -10.27 2.47 0.30
CA PHE A 96 -9.02 2.85 0.92
C PHE A 96 -9.27 3.60 2.22
N LEU A 97 -8.46 3.33 3.24
CA LEU A 97 -8.41 4.14 4.46
C LEU A 97 -7.23 5.11 4.35
N LYS A 98 -7.51 6.40 4.53
CA LYS A 98 -6.47 7.39 4.81
C LYS A 98 -6.25 7.40 6.32
N LEU A 99 -5.01 7.16 6.74
CA LEU A 99 -4.63 7.22 8.14
C LEU A 99 -4.19 8.63 8.52
N LYS A 100 -4.27 8.97 9.82
CA LYS A 100 -3.85 10.28 10.35
C LYS A 100 -2.37 10.57 10.10
N ASN A 101 -1.52 9.55 10.07
CA ASN A 101 -0.10 9.67 9.72
C ASN A 101 0.17 9.88 8.22
N GLY A 102 -0.87 10.10 7.41
CA GLY A 102 -0.75 10.32 5.97
C GLY A 102 -0.64 9.05 5.12
N LYS A 103 -0.41 7.87 5.70
CA LYS A 103 -0.34 6.61 4.95
C LYS A 103 -1.71 6.16 4.46
N ILE A 104 -1.69 5.33 3.42
CA ILE A 104 -2.90 4.76 2.82
C ILE A 104 -2.93 3.25 3.07
N ARG A 105 -4.03 2.74 3.64
CA ARG A 105 -4.32 1.31 3.72
C ARG A 105 -5.31 0.94 2.62
N ASN A 106 -4.89 0.05 1.72
CA ASN A 106 -5.81 -0.54 0.74
C ASN A 106 -6.68 -1.57 1.45
N LEU A 107 -7.99 -1.53 1.21
CA LEU A 107 -8.88 -2.58 1.67
C LEU A 107 -8.89 -3.75 0.67
N PRO A 108 -9.10 -4.99 1.14
CA PRO A 108 -9.38 -6.14 0.30
C PRO A 108 -10.45 -5.84 -0.75
N PHE A 109 -10.31 -6.47 -1.92
CA PHE A 109 -11.27 -6.29 -3.00
C PHE A 109 -12.66 -6.80 -2.59
N ILE A 110 -13.67 -5.94 -2.74
CA ILE A 110 -15.08 -6.26 -2.44
C ILE A 110 -15.66 -6.88 -3.70
N LYS A 111 -15.75 -8.21 -3.73
CA LYS A 111 -16.23 -8.95 -4.91
C LYS A 111 -17.74 -9.14 -4.89
N TYR A 112 -18.33 -9.31 -3.71
CA TYR A 112 -19.74 -9.67 -3.56
C TYR A 112 -20.55 -8.54 -2.90
N PRO A 113 -21.84 -8.37 -3.22
CA PRO A 113 -22.70 -7.36 -2.58
C PRO A 113 -22.77 -7.50 -1.06
N GLN A 114 -22.67 -8.72 -0.53
CA GLN A 114 -22.68 -8.99 0.92
C GLN A 114 -21.46 -8.37 1.62
N ASP A 115 -20.28 -8.43 1.01
CA ASP A 115 -19.07 -7.77 1.54
C ASP A 115 -19.24 -6.24 1.60
N MET A 116 -20.01 -5.66 0.67
CA MET A 116 -20.31 -4.23 0.69
C MET A 116 -21.20 -3.85 1.87
N LEU A 117 -22.27 -4.62 2.11
CA LEU A 117 -23.16 -4.41 3.25
C LEU A 117 -22.38 -4.53 4.57
N GLU A 118 -21.48 -5.50 4.65
CA GLU A 118 -20.61 -5.68 5.81
C GLU A 118 -19.67 -4.49 6.01
N LEU A 119 -19.05 -3.96 4.94
CA LEU A 119 -18.22 -2.76 5.03
C LEU A 119 -19.02 -1.53 5.48
N GLN A 120 -20.23 -1.33 4.94
CA GLN A 120 -21.11 -0.22 5.34
C GLN A 120 -21.49 -0.32 6.82
N ARG A 121 -21.81 -1.54 7.30
CA ARG A 121 -22.07 -1.80 8.71
C ARG A 121 -20.87 -1.44 9.57
N ILE A 122 -19.67 -1.90 9.19
CA ILE A 122 -18.42 -1.59 9.91
C ILE A 122 -18.19 -0.08 9.99
N VAL A 123 -18.33 0.65 8.88
CA VAL A 123 -18.12 2.11 8.85
C VAL A 123 -19.11 2.82 9.77
N LYS A 124 -20.38 2.39 9.77
CA LYS A 124 -21.42 2.95 10.63
C LYS A 124 -21.13 2.68 12.12
N GLU A 125 -20.76 1.45 12.47
CA GLU A 125 -20.47 1.05 13.86
C GLU A 125 -19.20 1.71 14.40
N SER A 126 -18.15 1.79 13.60
CA SER A 126 -16.87 2.41 13.95
C SER A 126 -16.89 3.94 13.88
N LYS A 127 -17.97 4.55 13.37
CA LYS A 127 -18.11 6.01 13.17
C LYS A 127 -16.97 6.61 12.34
N ILE A 128 -16.39 5.82 11.43
CA ILE A 128 -15.33 6.30 10.52
C ILE A 128 -15.93 7.33 9.56
N LYS A 129 -15.27 8.48 9.42
CA LYS A 129 -15.67 9.49 8.45
C LYS A 129 -15.63 8.92 7.04
N ASN A 130 -16.68 9.17 6.26
CA ASN A 130 -16.82 8.60 4.94
C ASN A 130 -16.85 9.69 3.87
N LYS A 131 -15.92 9.62 2.91
CA LYS A 131 -15.90 10.45 1.69
C LYS A 131 -16.12 9.55 0.47
N LEU A 132 -17.28 8.91 0.42
CA LEU A 132 -17.72 8.22 -0.79
C LEU A 132 -18.44 9.25 -1.65
N ASP A 133 -17.69 9.82 -2.60
CA ASP A 133 -18.28 10.48 -3.76
C ASP A 133 -18.93 9.42 -4.69
#